data_AF-M3I369-F1
#
_entry.id   AF-M3I369-F1
#
_cell.length_a   1.000
_cell.length_b   1.000
_cell.length_c   1.000
_cell.angle_alpha   90.00
_cell.angle_beta   90.00
_cell.angle_gamma   90.00
#
_symmetry.space_group_name_H-M   'P 1'
#
loop_
_entity.id
_entity.type
_entity.pdbx_description
1 polymer ?
#
loop_
_entity_poly.entity_id
_entity_poly.type
_entity_poly.pdbx_seq_one_letter_code
_entity_poly.pdbx_strand_id
1 'polypeptide(L)'
;MVWMPISIFADPFSDLLKEDFEAGQTLLIRNSVFQKLGGKSKDPKVIEITKNTIPWAIMEGLAPDTIADLIVNQYYVSLSGLRFTEAEDAIPILSKLETF
;
A
#
# COMPACT_ATOMS: atom_id res chain seq x y z
N MET A 1 30.96 43.63 15.55
CA MET A 1 30.71 42.28 16.09
C MET A 1 29.65 41.65 15.20
N VAL A 2 30.05 40.74 14.31
CA VAL A 2 29.15 40.17 13.29
C VAL A 2 28.52 38.91 13.90
N TRP A 3 27.22 38.96 14.17
CA TRP A 3 26.43 37.78 14.53
C TRP A 3 26.14 36.98 13.26
N MET A 4 26.76 35.82 13.13
CA MET A 4 26.38 34.82 12.14
C MET A 4 25.29 33.95 12.78
N PRO A 5 24.03 33.92 12.25
CA PRO A 5 23.04 32.97 12.73
C PRO A 5 23.50 31.59 12.28
N ILE A 6 23.87 30.76 13.25
CA ILE A 6 24.10 29.33 13.01
C ILE A 6 22.71 28.77 12.71
N SER A 7 22.38 28.56 11.44
CA SER A 7 21.21 27.79 11.06
C SER A 7 21.41 26.37 11.57
N ILE A 8 20.83 26.10 12.73
CA ILE A 8 20.70 24.75 13.27
C ILE A 8 19.69 24.07 12.35
N PHE A 9 20.18 23.42 11.29
CA PHE A 9 19.38 22.49 10.53
C PHE A 9 19.05 21.34 11.48
N ALA A 10 17.88 21.44 12.12
CA ALA A 10 17.30 20.28 12.78
C ALA A 10 17.04 19.26 11.67
N ASP A 11 17.72 18.12 11.73
CA ASP A 11 17.37 16.97 10.91
C ASP A 11 15.86 16.74 11.14
N PRO A 12 15.03 16.72 10.09
CA PRO A 12 13.60 16.67 10.25
C PRO A 12 13.24 15.31 10.84
N PHE A 13 13.12 15.26 12.16
CA PHE A 13 12.65 14.09 12.90
C PHE A 13 11.32 13.55 12.35
N SER A 14 10.53 14.43 11.72
CA SER A 14 9.32 14.07 10.96
C SER A 14 9.56 13.11 9.81
N ASP A 15 10.70 13.22 9.12
CA ASP A 15 11.00 12.42 7.94
C ASP A 15 11.41 11.00 8.34
N LEU A 16 12.15 10.87 9.45
CA LEU A 16 12.46 9.58 10.08
C LEU A 16 11.18 8.86 10.54
N LEU A 17 10.26 9.59 11.17
CA LEU A 17 8.97 9.03 11.59
C LEU A 17 8.12 8.57 10.40
N LYS A 18 8.20 9.28 9.27
CA LYS A 18 7.48 8.91 8.06
C LYS A 18 8.07 7.64 7.44
N GLU A 19 9.39 7.54 7.33
CA GLU A 19 10.05 6.34 6.81
C GLU A 19 9.76 5.11 7.68
N ASP A 20 9.85 5.25 9.00
CA ASP A 20 9.54 4.19 9.95
C ASP A 20 8.05 3.79 9.89
N PHE A 21 7.16 4.75 9.70
CA PHE A 21 5.73 4.50 9.52
C PHE A 21 5.45 3.73 8.24
N GLU A 22 6.01 4.15 7.09
CA GLU A 22 5.81 3.48 5.80
C GLU A 22 6.38 2.05 5.81
N ALA A 23 7.54 1.86 6.45
CA ALA A 23 8.12 0.53 6.67
C ALA A 23 7.21 -0.34 7.56
N GLY A 24 6.68 0.22 8.65
CA GLY A 24 5.73 -0.44 9.54
C GLY A 24 4.44 -0.86 8.81
N GLN A 25 3.81 0.05 8.07
CA GLN A 25 2.63 -0.23 7.25
C GLN A 25 2.91 -1.33 6.23
N THR A 26 4.04 -1.25 5.53
CA THR A 26 4.46 -2.26 4.55
C THR A 26 4.59 -3.65 5.17
N LEU A 27 5.16 -3.75 6.36
CA LEU A 27 5.30 -5.03 7.08
C LEU A 27 3.94 -5.59 7.50
N LEU A 28 3.03 -4.75 8.02
CA LEU A 28 1.68 -5.15 8.38
C LEU A 28 0.91 -5.67 7.16
N ILE A 29 0.95 -4.93 6.04
CA ILE A 29 0.30 -5.34 4.79
C ILE A 29 0.83 -6.70 4.32
N ARG A 30 2.15 -6.88 4.30
CA ARG A 30 2.76 -8.17 3.89
C ARG A 30 2.35 -9.33 4.80
N ASN A 31 2.24 -9.09 6.10
CA ASN A 31 1.76 -10.09 7.05
C ASN A 31 0.29 -10.44 6.77
N SER A 32 -0.58 -9.45 6.60
CA SER A 32 -2.00 -9.67 6.28
C SER A 32 -2.17 -10.43 4.95
N VAL A 33 -1.38 -10.09 3.92
CA VAL A 33 -1.37 -10.86 2.64
C VAL A 33 -0.91 -12.31 2.87
N PHE A 34 0.11 -12.54 3.69
CA PHE A 34 0.57 -13.88 4.04
C PHE A 34 -0.51 -14.67 4.80
N GLN A 35 -1.22 -14.05 5.75
CA GLN A 35 -2.31 -14.70 6.48
C GLN A 35 -3.45 -15.12 5.55
N LYS A 36 -3.77 -14.32 4.52
CA LYS A 36 -4.85 -14.61 3.56
C LYS A 36 -4.46 -15.62 2.48
N LEU A 37 -3.23 -15.57 1.94
CA LEU A 37 -2.80 -16.43 0.83
C LEU A 37 -1.95 -17.63 1.25
N GLY A 38 -1.47 -17.67 2.48
CA GLY A 38 -0.54 -18.68 2.97
C GLY A 38 0.70 -18.79 2.09
N GLY A 39 1.04 -20.02 1.67
CA GLY A 39 2.19 -20.28 0.79
C GLY A 39 2.12 -19.58 -0.57
N LYS A 40 0.92 -19.22 -1.07
CA LYS A 40 0.75 -18.52 -2.35
C LYS A 40 1.21 -17.06 -2.28
N SER A 41 1.42 -16.47 -1.11
CA SER A 41 1.93 -15.11 -1.01
C SER A 41 3.36 -14.95 -1.58
N LYS A 42 4.08 -16.07 -1.73
CA LYS A 42 5.40 -16.13 -2.36
C LYS A 42 5.34 -16.24 -3.89
N ASP A 43 4.15 -16.33 -4.47
CA ASP A 43 3.96 -16.32 -5.92
C ASP A 43 4.53 -15.00 -6.49
N PRO A 44 5.39 -15.06 -7.54
CA PRO A 44 5.95 -13.87 -8.17
C PRO A 44 4.91 -12.81 -8.53
N LYS A 45 3.70 -13.23 -8.90
CA LYS A 45 2.60 -12.35 -9.27
C LYS A 45 2.00 -11.62 -8.09
N VAL A 46 1.90 -12.29 -6.93
CA VAL A 46 1.49 -11.62 -5.68
C VAL A 46 2.54 -10.59 -5.28
N ILE A 47 3.82 -10.93 -5.40
CA ILE A 47 4.92 -10.00 -5.09
C ILE A 47 4.87 -8.77 -6.01
N GLU A 48 4.61 -8.97 -7.30
CA GLU A 48 4.48 -7.88 -8.28
C GLU A 48 3.29 -6.96 -7.94
N ILE A 49 2.09 -7.53 -7.74
CA ILE A 49 0.90 -6.77 -7.35
C ILE A 49 1.16 -6.00 -6.05
N THR A 50 1.73 -6.67 -5.04
CA THR A 50 2.04 -6.06 -3.74
C THR A 50 2.96 -4.86 -3.88
N LYS A 51 4.03 -4.97 -4.69
CA LYS A 51 4.96 -3.86 -4.92
C LYS A 51 4.32 -2.66 -5.61
N ASN A 52 3.37 -2.92 -6.51
CA ASN A 52 2.69 -1.87 -7.27
C ASN A 52 1.57 -1.20 -6.45
N THR A 53 0.87 -1.94 -5.59
CA THR A 53 -0.28 -1.45 -4.84
C THR A 53 0.10 -0.72 -3.55
N ILE A 54 1.15 -1.16 -2.84
CA ILE A 54 1.53 -0.60 -1.53
C ILE A 54 1.80 0.92 -1.56
N PRO A 55 2.63 1.47 -2.48
CA PRO A 55 2.95 2.90 -2.46
C PRO A 55 1.71 3.79 -2.57
N TRP A 56 0.83 3.50 -3.53
CA TRP A 56 -0.43 4.22 -3.69
C TRP A 56 -1.33 4.05 -2.47
N ALA A 57 -1.50 2.82 -1.98
CA ALA A 57 -2.42 2.55 -0.89
C ALA A 57 -2.01 3.19 0.44
N ILE A 58 -0.70 3.32 0.70
CA ILE A 58 -0.17 4.07 1.84
C ILE A 58 -0.43 5.57 1.65
N MET A 59 -0.25 6.10 0.43
CA MET A 59 -0.56 7.51 0.14
C MET A 59 -2.04 7.85 0.36
N GLU A 60 -2.95 6.94 0.01
CA GLU A 60 -4.38 7.10 0.27
C GLU A 60 -4.79 6.80 1.71
N GLY A 61 -3.85 6.44 2.58
CA GLY A 61 -4.12 6.18 4.00
C GLY A 61 -5.01 4.95 4.24
N LEU A 62 -4.99 3.98 3.34
CA LEU A 62 -5.78 2.76 3.48
C LEU A 62 -5.25 1.88 4.64
N ALA A 63 -6.16 1.24 5.37
CA ALA A 63 -5.79 0.32 6.43
C ALA A 63 -5.09 -0.94 5.85
N PRO A 64 -4.06 -1.50 6.52
CA PRO A 64 -3.31 -2.66 6.03
C PRO A 64 -4.14 -3.84 5.56
N ASP A 65 -5.21 -4.17 6.27
CA ASP A 65 -6.08 -5.29 5.93
C ASP A 65 -6.87 -5.04 4.64
N THR A 66 -7.34 -3.80 4.43
CA THR A 66 -8.00 -3.39 3.19
C THR A 66 -7.05 -3.53 2.00
N ILE A 67 -5.79 -3.10 2.18
CA ILE A 67 -4.75 -3.22 1.14
C ILE A 67 -4.48 -4.70 0.83
N ALA A 68 -4.42 -5.54 1.86
CA ALA A 68 -4.25 -6.97 1.70
C ALA A 68 -5.42 -7.60 0.92
N ASP A 69 -6.66 -7.20 1.19
CA ASP A 69 -7.84 -7.66 0.42
C ASP A 69 -7.76 -7.24 -1.05
N LEU A 70 -7.34 -6.01 -1.35
CA LEU A 70 -7.13 -5.54 -2.72
C LEU A 70 -6.09 -6.39 -3.46
N ILE A 71 -4.95 -6.66 -2.82
CA ILE A 71 -3.87 -7.48 -3.39
C ILE A 71 -4.36 -8.90 -3.68
N VAL A 72 -5.12 -9.49 -2.75
CA VAL A 72 -5.68 -10.84 -2.88
C VAL A 72 -6.68 -10.90 -4.03
N ASN A 73 -7.59 -9.92 -4.11
CA ASN A 73 -8.57 -9.85 -5.18
C ASN A 73 -7.89 -9.68 -6.54
N GLN A 74 -6.94 -8.75 -6.65
CA GLN A 74 -6.17 -8.54 -7.87
C GLN A 74 -5.42 -9.80 -8.29
N TYR A 75 -4.85 -10.55 -7.33
CA TYR A 75 -4.20 -11.82 -7.62
C TYR A 75 -5.18 -12.83 -8.21
N TYR A 76 -6.33 -13.08 -7.59
CA TYR A 76 -7.32 -14.03 -8.10
C TYR A 76 -7.93 -13.61 -9.44
N VAL A 77 -8.19 -12.32 -9.65
CA VAL A 77 -8.63 -11.77 -10.95
C VAL A 77 -7.56 -12.01 -12.01
N SER A 78 -6.30 -11.78 -11.67
CA SER A 78 -5.20 -11.99 -12.61
C SER A 78 -5.06 -13.46 -13.02
N LEU A 79 -5.52 -14.41 -12.19
CA LEU A 79 -5.53 -15.84 -12.49
C LEU A 79 -6.74 -16.24 -13.36
N SER A 80 -7.86 -15.52 -13.27
CA SER A 80 -9.06 -15.82 -14.05
C SER A 80 -8.98 -15.38 -15.52
N GLY A 81 -7.89 -14.72 -15.93
CA GLY A 81 -7.71 -14.23 -17.30
C GLY A 81 -8.54 -12.98 -17.62
N LEU A 82 -9.29 -12.44 -16.66
CA LEU A 82 -9.98 -11.16 -16.77
C LEU A 82 -8.93 -10.05 -16.65
N ARG A 83 -8.61 -9.39 -17.76
CA ARG A 83 -7.83 -8.15 -17.75
C ARG A 83 -8.80 -6.99 -17.65
N PHE A 84 -8.65 -6.15 -16.62
CA PHE A 84 -9.29 -4.84 -16.59
C PHE A 84 -8.76 -4.03 -17.77
N THR A 85 -9.61 -3.76 -18.76
CA THR A 85 -9.27 -2.96 -19.94
C THR A 85 -9.54 -1.47 -19.73
N GLU A 86 -10.10 -1.08 -18.59
CA GLU A 86 -10.46 0.30 -18.28
C GLU A 86 -9.78 0.74 -16.98
N ALA A 87 -9.12 1.90 -17.00
CA ALA A 87 -8.39 2.46 -15.88
C ALA A 87 -9.29 2.78 -14.66
N GLU A 88 -10.61 2.77 -14.85
CA GLU A 88 -11.63 3.00 -13.81
C GLU A 88 -11.91 1.75 -12.96
N ASP A 89 -11.56 0.55 -13.42
CA ASP A 89 -11.75 -0.70 -12.68
C ASP A 89 -10.62 -1.01 -11.68
N ALA A 90 -9.49 -0.30 -11.78
CA ALA A 90 -8.39 -0.43 -10.83
C ALA A 90 -8.67 0.27 -9.49
N ILE A 91 -9.75 1.05 -9.41
CA ILE A 91 -10.20 1.72 -8.19
C ILE A 91 -11.22 0.79 -7.53
N PRO A 92 -11.00 0.33 -6.30
CA PRO A 92 -11.99 -0.47 -5.61
C PRO A 92 -13.31 0.31 -5.51
N ILE A 93 -14.37 -0.27 -6.06
CA ILE A 93 -15.72 0.30 -6.04
C ILE A 93 -16.25 0.27 -4.60
N LEU A 94 -15.79 1.23 -3.78
CA LEU A 94 -16.42 1.56 -2.49
C LEU A 94 -17.68 2.41 -2.68
N SER A 95 -18.04 2.79 -3.92
CA SER A 95 -19.04 3.82 -4.19
C SER A 95 -20.45 3.31 -4.53
N LYS A 96 -20.83 2.06 -4.19
CA LYS A 96 -22.20 1.59 -4.51
C LYS A 96 -22.86 0.69 -3.47
N LEU A 97 -22.69 1.04 -2.18
CA LEU A 97 -23.52 0.49 -1.10
C LEU A 97 -24.13 1.59 -0.22
N GLU A 98 -24.79 2.54 -0.86
CA GLU A 98 -25.80 3.45 -0.29
C GLU A 98 -26.86 3.54 -1.42
N THR A 99 -28.17 3.29 -1.29
CA THR A 99 -29.12 3.13 -0.18
C THR A 99 -30.33 2.40 -0.81
N PHE A 100 -31.03 1.54 -0.05
CA PHE A 100 -32.34 0.98 -0.43
C PHE A 100 -33.45 2.03 -0.32
#